data_AF-A0A966HX77-F1
#
_entry.id   AF-A0A966HX77-F1
#
_cell.length_a   1.000
_cell.length_b   1.000
_cell.length_c   1.000
_cell.angle_alpha   90.00
_cell.angle_beta   90.00
_cell.angle_gamma   90.00
#
_symmetry.space_group_name_H-M   'P 1'
#
loop_
_entity.id
_entity.type
_entity.pdbx_description
1 polymer ?
#
loop_
_entity_poly.entity_id
_entity_poly.type
_entity_poly.pdbx_seq_one_letter_code
_entity_poly.pdbx_strand_id
1 'polypeptide(L)'
;VDIAIDQGGCFEDSKATTHADPTYKVHESIFYCVANMPGALPLTSTYALSNATLPYALALANKGWKKALSENSGLAKGLNVHNGQITYKAVAQAHGMASVEMDFSL
;
A
#
# COMPACT_ATOMS: atom_id res chain seq x y z
N VAL A 1 15.58 10.08 -11.43
CA VAL A 1 14.19 10.05 -10.91
C VAL A 1 13.97 8.68 -10.32
N ASP A 2 13.70 8.60 -9.02
CA ASP A 2 13.47 7.34 -8.31
C ASP A 2 11.99 7.22 -7.91
N ILE A 3 11.28 6.29 -8.55
CA ILE A 3 9.84 6.03 -8.32
C ILE A 3 9.66 5.01 -7.18
N ALA A 4 10.67 4.19 -6.88
CA ALA A 4 10.62 3.21 -5.80
C ALA A 4 10.76 3.85 -4.40
N ILE A 5 10.78 5.19 -4.34
CA ILE A 5 11.05 5.95 -3.12
C ILE A 5 10.03 5.69 -2.00
N ASP A 6 8.78 5.36 -2.33
CA ASP A 6 7.75 4.99 -1.35
C ASP A 6 8.10 3.73 -0.54
N GLN A 7 9.10 2.95 -1.00
CA GLN A 7 9.65 1.77 -0.32
C GLN A 7 11.14 1.92 0.03
N GLY A 8 11.63 3.16 0.10
CA GLY A 8 13.02 3.49 0.46
C GLY A 8 13.91 3.89 -0.72
N GLY A 9 13.50 3.67 -1.96
CA GLY A 9 14.28 4.00 -3.16
C GLY A 9 15.19 2.86 -3.64
N CYS A 10 15.60 2.92 -4.90
CA CYS A 10 16.49 1.94 -5.54
C CYS A 10 17.90 2.47 -5.85
N PHE A 11 18.15 3.77 -5.64
CA PHE A 11 19.49 4.35 -5.66
C PHE A 11 20.03 4.50 -4.23
N GLU A 12 21.33 4.31 -4.05
CA GLU A 12 21.97 4.39 -2.73
C GLU A 12 21.77 5.74 -2.06
N ASP A 13 21.92 6.83 -2.82
CA ASP A 13 21.74 8.20 -2.32
C ASP A 13 20.27 8.69 -2.33
N SER A 14 19.30 7.82 -2.62
CA SER A 14 17.90 8.21 -2.65
C SER A 14 17.37 8.57 -1.26
N LYS A 15 16.97 9.84 -1.11
CA LYS A 15 16.21 10.36 0.01
C LYS A 15 14.86 10.88 -0.45
N ALA A 16 13.79 10.55 0.28
CA ALA A 16 12.44 11.02 -0.01
C ALA A 16 12.36 12.56 0.03
N THR A 17 11.81 13.14 -1.03
CA THR A 17 11.54 14.57 -1.18
C THR A 17 10.03 14.84 -1.22
N THR A 18 9.64 16.11 -1.29
CA THR A 18 8.22 16.53 -1.33
C THR A 18 7.92 17.25 -2.63
N HIS A 19 6.64 17.44 -2.96
CA HIS A 19 6.28 18.26 -4.12
C HIS A 19 6.74 19.73 -4.00
N ALA A 20 6.88 20.26 -2.78
CA ALA A 20 7.32 21.64 -2.55
C ALA A 20 8.84 21.81 -2.72
N ASP A 21 9.62 20.79 -2.37
CA ASP A 21 11.07 20.75 -2.54
C ASP A 21 11.47 19.40 -3.18
N PRO A 22 11.35 19.27 -4.51
CA PRO A 22 11.31 17.96 -5.17
C PRO A 22 12.67 17.37 -5.54
N THR A 23 13.72 18.20 -5.54
CA THR A 23 15.02 17.82 -6.12
C THR A 23 16.20 18.28 -5.28
N TYR A 24 17.28 17.52 -5.33
CA TYR A 24 18.56 17.86 -4.71
C TYR A 24 19.70 17.36 -5.59
N LYS A 25 20.91 17.87 -5.36
CA LYS A 25 22.11 17.43 -6.09
C LYS A 25 22.80 16.27 -5.38
N VAL A 26 23.28 15.32 -6.17
CA VAL A 26 24.19 14.26 -5.76
C VAL A 26 25.31 14.23 -6.81
N HIS A 27 26.52 14.59 -6.41
CA HIS A 27 27.63 14.86 -7.32
C HIS A 27 27.22 15.84 -8.45
N GLU A 28 27.34 15.42 -9.71
CA GLU A 28 26.96 16.18 -10.90
C GLU A 28 25.54 15.86 -11.39
N SER A 29 24.77 15.06 -10.64
CA SER A 29 23.40 14.65 -10.97
C SER A 29 22.34 15.38 -10.13
N ILE A 30 21.12 15.44 -10.66
CA ILE A 30 19.93 15.91 -9.94
C ILE A 30 19.04 14.71 -9.64
N PHE A 31 18.77 14.50 -8.36
CA PHE A 31 17.86 13.48 -7.89
C PHE A 31 16.44 14.05 -7.77
N TYR A 32 15.45 13.24 -8.13
CA TYR A 32 14.03 13.53 -7.95
C TYR A 32 13.43 12.27 -7.33
N CYS A 33 12.98 12.38 -6.09
CA CYS A 33 12.61 11.25 -5.24
C CYS A 33 11.34 11.61 -4.45
N VAL A 34 10.34 12.21 -5.10
CA VAL A 34 9.12 12.64 -4.42
C VAL A 34 8.27 11.41 -4.09
N ALA A 35 7.95 11.23 -2.81
CA ALA A 35 7.02 10.19 -2.37
C ALA A 35 5.58 10.54 -2.74
N ASN A 36 4.71 9.53 -2.87
CA ASN A 36 3.29 9.71 -3.20
C ASN A 36 3.07 10.55 -4.49
N MET A 37 3.86 10.29 -5.53
CA MET A 37 3.76 11.01 -6.82
C MET A 37 2.34 11.05 -7.42
N PRO A 38 1.50 9.99 -7.33
CA PRO A 38 0.13 10.05 -7.83
C PRO A 38 -0.74 11.15 -7.18
N GLY A 39 -0.36 11.63 -5.99
CA GLY A 39 -1.03 12.74 -5.31
C GLY A 39 -0.94 14.07 -6.04
N ALA A 40 0.05 14.25 -6.93
CA ALA A 40 0.19 15.48 -7.74
C ALA A 40 -0.90 15.62 -8.81
N LEU A 41 -1.52 14.51 -9.22
CA LEU A 41 -2.54 14.44 -10.27
C LEU A 41 -3.84 13.83 -9.72
N PRO A 42 -4.49 14.51 -8.75
CA PRO A 42 -5.58 13.92 -7.98
C PRO A 42 -6.77 13.49 -8.84
N LEU A 43 -7.08 14.21 -9.92
CA LEU A 43 -8.17 13.84 -10.82
C LEU A 43 -7.93 12.44 -11.42
N THR A 44 -6.81 12.25 -12.09
CA THR A 44 -6.47 10.99 -12.75
C THR A 44 -6.24 9.86 -11.75
N SER A 45 -5.48 10.10 -10.68
CA SER A 45 -5.17 9.06 -9.69
C SER A 45 -6.39 8.62 -8.89
N THR A 46 -7.31 9.54 -8.57
CA THR A 46 -8.58 9.20 -7.89
C THR A 46 -9.44 8.29 -8.76
N TYR A 47 -9.62 8.62 -10.05
CA TYR A 47 -10.37 7.75 -10.95
C TYR A 47 -9.69 6.38 -11.11
N ALA A 48 -8.37 6.34 -11.29
CA ALA A 48 -7.63 5.10 -11.44
C ALA A 48 -7.76 4.19 -10.20
N LEU A 49 -7.50 4.74 -9.01
CA LEU A 49 -7.60 3.99 -7.75
C LEU A 49 -9.04 3.55 -7.49
N SER A 50 -10.00 4.47 -7.60
CA SER A 50 -11.41 4.18 -7.29
C SER A 50 -11.96 3.09 -8.20
N ASN A 51 -11.65 3.13 -9.51
CA ASN A 51 -12.09 2.10 -10.46
C ASN A 51 -11.53 0.71 -10.10
N ALA A 52 -10.28 0.65 -9.63
CA ALA A 52 -9.68 -0.61 -9.19
C ALA A 52 -10.24 -1.11 -7.84
N THR A 53 -10.56 -0.21 -6.90
CA THR A 53 -11.00 -0.57 -5.54
C THR A 53 -12.50 -0.74 -5.39
N LEU A 54 -13.32 -0.12 -6.24
CA LEU A 54 -14.78 -0.10 -6.13
C LEU A 54 -15.42 -1.50 -6.04
N PRO A 55 -15.02 -2.50 -6.84
CA PRO A 55 -15.59 -3.85 -6.73
C PRO A 55 -15.39 -4.46 -5.33
N TYR A 56 -14.24 -4.24 -4.70
CA TYR A 56 -13.94 -4.72 -3.35
C TYR A 56 -14.74 -3.97 -2.29
N ALA A 57 -14.86 -2.64 -2.42
CA ALA A 57 -15.64 -1.82 -1.51
C ALA A 57 -17.12 -2.24 -1.51
N LEU A 58 -17.70 -2.48 -2.68
CA LEU A 58 -19.08 -2.97 -2.82
C LEU A 58 -19.26 -4.38 -2.24
N ALA A 59 -18.29 -5.28 -2.44
CA ALA A 59 -18.35 -6.62 -1.86
C ALA A 59 -18.35 -6.57 -0.32
N LEU A 60 -17.47 -5.75 0.27
CA LEU A 60 -17.42 -5.53 1.71
C LEU A 60 -18.73 -4.94 2.25
N ALA A 61 -19.27 -3.91 1.57
CA ALA A 61 -20.49 -3.24 1.98
C ALA A 61 -21.72 -4.18 1.94
N ASN A 62 -21.85 -4.98 0.88
CA ASN A 62 -23.03 -5.83 0.68
C ASN A 62 -22.99 -7.15 1.46
N LYS A 63 -21.80 -7.71 1.70
CA LYS A 63 -21.64 -9.08 2.26
C LYS A 63 -21.05 -9.07 3.67
N GLY A 64 -20.48 -7.95 4.12
CA GLY A 64 -19.59 -7.92 5.27
C GLY A 64 -18.22 -8.53 4.98
N TRP A 65 -17.24 -8.22 5.82
CA TRP A 65 -15.84 -8.58 5.58
C TRP A 65 -15.61 -10.09 5.54
N LYS A 66 -16.12 -10.87 6.50
CA LYS A 66 -15.83 -12.32 6.59
C LYS A 66 -16.25 -13.07 5.32
N LYS A 67 -17.49 -12.84 4.84
CA LYS A 67 -18.01 -13.46 3.62
C LYS A 67 -17.33 -12.92 2.35
N ALA A 68 -17.04 -11.61 2.30
CA ALA A 68 -16.33 -11.03 1.17
C ALA A 68 -14.90 -11.60 1.01
N LEU A 69 -14.20 -11.85 2.11
CA LEU A 69 -12.86 -12.48 2.09
C LEU A 69 -12.94 -13.97 1.74
N SER A 70 -13.90 -14.72 2.29
CA SER A 70 -14.04 -16.15 1.98
C SER A 70 -14.34 -16.41 0.50
N GLU A 71 -15.07 -15.51 -0.15
CA GLU A 71 -15.44 -15.61 -1.57
C GLU A 71 -14.39 -14.99 -2.53
N ASN A 72 -13.42 -14.23 -2.03
CA ASN A 72 -12.40 -13.57 -2.86
C ASN A 72 -11.00 -13.73 -2.26
N SER A 73 -10.24 -14.69 -2.77
CA SER A 73 -8.88 -14.99 -2.31
C SER A 73 -7.90 -13.83 -2.51
N GLY A 74 -8.14 -12.95 -3.50
CA GLY A 74 -7.36 -11.73 -3.69
C GLY A 74 -7.60 -10.72 -2.58
N LEU A 75 -8.86 -10.49 -2.22
CA LEU A 75 -9.23 -9.61 -1.10
C LEU A 75 -8.79 -10.19 0.25
N ALA A 76 -8.88 -11.52 0.43
CA ALA A 76 -8.43 -12.23 1.63
C ALA A 76 -6.97 -11.93 1.98
N LYS A 77 -6.09 -11.87 0.97
CA LYS A 77 -4.67 -11.51 1.14
C LYS A 77 -4.44 -10.08 1.64
N GLY A 78 -5.45 -9.21 1.56
CA GLY A 78 -5.40 -7.84 2.05
C GLY A 78 -5.70 -7.67 3.55
N LEU A 79 -6.17 -8.71 4.24
CA LEU A 79 -6.47 -8.62 5.68
C LEU A 79 -5.17 -8.57 6.48
N ASN A 80 -4.91 -7.43 7.12
CA ASN A 80 -3.70 -7.20 7.92
C ASN A 80 -3.89 -7.42 9.42
N VAL A 81 -5.00 -6.95 9.98
CA VAL A 81 -5.29 -6.98 11.42
C VAL A 81 -6.78 -7.24 11.64
N HIS A 82 -7.10 -8.07 12.62
CA HIS A 82 -8.46 -8.25 13.11
C HIS A 82 -8.47 -8.59 14.60
N ASN A 83 -9.38 -7.99 15.36
CA ASN A 83 -9.57 -8.25 16.80
C ASN A 83 -8.26 -8.21 17.62
N GLY A 84 -7.43 -7.18 17.37
CA GLY A 84 -6.14 -7.00 18.04
C GLY A 84 -5.01 -7.94 17.58
N GLN A 85 -5.27 -8.83 16.63
CA GLN A 85 -4.30 -9.80 16.13
C GLN A 85 -3.83 -9.45 14.72
N ILE A 86 -2.54 -9.58 14.46
CA ILE A 86 -1.96 -9.43 13.12
C ILE A 86 -2.22 -10.72 12.35
N THR A 87 -2.81 -10.63 11.17
CA THR A 87 -3.14 -11.77 10.31
C THR A 87 -2.19 -11.87 9.12
N TYR A 88 -1.54 -10.77 8.75
CA TYR A 88 -0.59 -10.74 7.64
C TYR A 88 0.85 -10.94 8.11
N LYS A 89 1.43 -12.08 7.72
CA LYS A 89 2.75 -12.54 8.18
C LYS A 89 3.87 -11.52 7.94
N ALA A 90 3.89 -10.84 6.79
CA ALA A 90 4.97 -9.91 6.46
C ALA A 90 4.98 -8.69 7.42
N VAL A 91 3.80 -8.19 7.82
CA VAL A 91 3.69 -7.11 8.80
C VAL A 91 4.14 -7.58 10.18
N ALA A 92 3.73 -8.78 10.61
CA ALA A 92 4.18 -9.34 11.88
C ALA A 92 5.72 -9.47 11.93
N GLN A 93 6.33 -9.97 10.86
CA GLN A 93 7.78 -10.08 10.74
C GLN A 93 8.50 -8.73 10.77
N ALA A 94 7.98 -7.74 10.04
CA ALA A 94 8.56 -6.38 10.01
C ALA A 94 8.59 -5.71 11.39
N HIS A 95 7.68 -6.09 12.29
CA HIS A 95 7.58 -5.54 13.64
C HIS A 95 8.00 -6.51 14.76
N GLY A 96 8.56 -7.68 14.44
CA GLY A 96 8.99 -8.67 15.44
C GLY A 96 7.84 -9.27 16.27
N MET A 97 6.64 -9.32 15.72
CA MET A 97 5.41 -9.80 16.36
C MET A 97 4.97 -11.15 15.81
N ALA A 98 4.04 -11.82 16.50
CA ALA A 98 3.39 -13.03 16.01
C ALA A 98 2.20 -12.68 15.08
N SER A 99 2.00 -13.51 14.05
CA SER A 99 0.78 -13.48 13.23
C SER A 99 -0.07 -14.71 13.51
N VAL A 100 -1.39 -14.57 13.36
CA VAL A 100 -2.34 -15.68 13.40
C VAL A 100 -2.91 -15.95 12.02
N GLU A 101 -3.15 -17.23 11.71
CA GLU A 101 -3.86 -17.61 10.50
C GLU A 101 -5.36 -17.43 10.73
N MET A 102 -6.03 -16.75 9.81
CA MET A 102 -7.47 -16.57 9.86
C MET A 102 -8.15 -17.71 9.12
N ASP A 103 -9.00 -18.44 9.83
CA ASP A 103 -9.89 -19.40 9.22
C ASP A 103 -11.20 -18.71 8.77
N PHE A 104 -11.43 -18.74 7.46
CA PHE A 104 -12.63 -18.22 6.83
C PHE A 104 -13.65 -19.30 6.50
N SER A 105 -13.36 -20.57 6.83
CA SER A 105 -14.35 -21.64 6.71
C SER A 105 -15.53 -21.37 7.66
N LEU A 106 -16.72 -21.69 7.16
CA LEU A 106 -17.99 -21.60 7.89
C LEU A 106 -18.27 -22.92 8.59
#